data_AF-A0A443Z844-F1
#
_entry.id   AF-A0A443Z844-F1
#
_cell.length_a   1.000
_cell.length_b   1.000
_cell.length_c   1.000
_cell.angle_alpha   90.00
_cell.angle_beta   90.00
_cell.angle_gamma   90.00
#
_symmetry.space_group_name_H-M   'P 1'
#
loop_
_entity.id
_entity.type
_entity.pdbx_description
1 polymer ?
#
loop_
_entity_poly.entity_id
_entity_poly.type
_entity_poly.pdbx_seq_one_letter_code
_entity_poly.pdbx_strand_id
1 'polypeptide(L)'
;MFIKLKHGHHSEHIKPDRAYPVFAIYIGSTSDFLVMGESHSFPVSMNIREIDILDNRLSKYWEYGCYDSDKWSTILSFREWSSDSYFYQNLVEGNENAREALLKYQAKIENEYADSSLNESAIKLNNEWYQCPFCDDPWTDTEESEVLVCPSCKSKLLRS
;
A
#
# COMPACT_ATOMS: atom_id res chain seq x y z
N MET A 1 0.56 -1.70 -6.46
CA MET A 1 1.58 -0.80 -7.04
C MET A 1 2.66 -0.51 -6.03
N PHE A 2 3.92 -0.61 -6.44
CA PHE A 2 5.10 -0.32 -5.62
C PHE A 2 6.02 0.65 -6.33
N ILE A 3 6.64 1.53 -5.55
CA ILE A 3 7.63 2.51 -6.00
C ILE A 3 8.90 2.42 -5.16
N LYS A 4 9.99 2.97 -5.66
CA LYS A 4 11.19 3.26 -4.86
C LYS A 4 11.71 4.66 -5.17
N LEU A 5 12.49 5.22 -4.25
CA LEU A 5 13.22 6.45 -4.51
C LEU A 5 14.24 6.21 -5.64
N LYS A 6 14.26 7.09 -6.64
CA LYS A 6 15.17 7.01 -7.77
C LYS A 6 16.60 7.31 -7.34
N HIS A 7 17.56 6.64 -7.96
CA HIS A 7 18.97 6.88 -7.66
C HIS A 7 19.37 8.35 -7.85
N GLY A 8 20.12 8.90 -6.89
CA GLY A 8 20.56 10.30 -6.88
C GLY A 8 19.54 11.30 -6.33
N HIS A 9 18.31 10.87 -6.03
CA HIS A 9 17.36 11.67 -5.26
C HIS A 9 17.50 11.41 -3.76
N HIS A 10 17.21 12.44 -2.96
CA HIS A 10 17.21 12.36 -1.51
C HIS A 10 15.80 12.65 -0.99
N SER A 11 15.38 11.92 0.03
CA SER A 11 14.14 12.15 0.77
C SER A 11 14.41 11.95 2.26
N GLU A 12 13.81 12.79 3.09
CA GLU A 12 13.86 12.63 4.56
C GLU A 12 12.86 11.58 5.05
N HIS A 13 11.90 11.19 4.20
CA HIS A 13 10.75 10.37 4.61
C HIS A 13 10.84 8.92 4.13
N ILE A 14 11.51 8.68 3.00
CA ILE A 14 11.69 7.33 2.44
C ILE A 14 13.17 7.04 2.17
N LYS A 15 13.56 5.79 2.35
CA LYS A 15 14.93 5.32 2.16
C LYS A 15 15.20 4.96 0.69
N PRO A 16 16.44 5.17 0.22
CA PRO A 16 16.86 4.64 -1.07
C PRO A 16 16.76 3.11 -1.08
N ASP A 17 16.56 2.54 -2.27
CA ASP A 17 16.53 1.09 -2.55
C ASP A 17 15.48 0.26 -1.80
N ARG A 18 14.55 0.91 -1.10
CA ARG A 18 13.40 0.25 -0.48
C ARG A 18 12.15 0.41 -1.35
N ALA A 19 11.41 -0.68 -1.52
CA ALA A 19 10.10 -0.67 -2.14
C ALA A 19 9.03 -0.17 -1.16
N TYR A 20 8.17 0.72 -1.63
CA TYR A 20 7.07 1.29 -0.88
C TYR A 20 5.75 1.05 -1.60
N PRO A 21 4.74 0.49 -0.93
CA PRO A 21 3.40 0.39 -1.47
C PRO A 21 2.79 1.78 -1.57
N VAL A 22 2.13 2.04 -2.69
CA VAL A 22 1.41 3.29 -2.94
C VAL A 22 0.00 3.14 -2.38
N PHE A 23 -0.49 4.17 -1.69
CA PHE A 23 -1.85 4.21 -1.11
C PHE A 23 -2.79 5.12 -1.89
N ALA A 24 -2.26 6.17 -2.50
CA ALA A 24 -3.02 7.07 -3.38
C ALA A 24 -2.11 7.67 -4.45
N ILE A 25 -2.72 8.11 -5.55
CA ILE A 25 -2.05 8.90 -6.59
C ILE A 25 -2.91 10.13 -6.86
N TYR A 26 -2.38 11.33 -6.63
CA TYR A 26 -2.98 12.55 -7.16
C TYR A 26 -2.49 12.76 -8.59
N ILE A 27 -3.42 13.07 -9.49
CA ILE A 27 -3.18 13.24 -10.92
C ILE A 27 -3.56 14.68 -11.29
N GLY A 28 -2.57 15.44 -11.76
CA GLY A 28 -2.75 16.80 -12.28
C GLY A 28 -1.74 17.07 -13.41
N SER A 29 -1.10 18.25 -13.39
CA SER A 29 0.00 18.55 -14.33
C SER A 29 1.23 17.65 -14.11
N THR A 30 1.38 17.15 -12.88
CA THR A 30 2.29 16.08 -12.49
C THR A 30 1.50 15.06 -11.67
N SER A 31 2.08 13.88 -11.47
CA SER A 31 1.51 12.87 -10.60
C SER A 31 2.32 12.74 -9.32
N ASP A 32 1.61 12.69 -8.21
CA ASP A 32 2.20 12.55 -6.88
C ASP A 32 1.69 11.26 -6.23
N PHE A 33 2.61 10.45 -5.73
CA PHE A 33 2.37 9.12 -5.19
C PHE A 33 2.49 9.14 -3.67
N LEU A 34 1.46 8.70 -2.98
CA LEU A 34 1.37 8.75 -1.53
C LEU A 34 1.82 7.42 -0.95
N VAL A 35 2.88 7.44 -0.14
CA VAL A 35 3.50 6.25 0.46
C VAL A 35 3.69 6.42 1.96
N MET A 36 3.60 5.36 2.73
CA MET A 36 3.93 5.40 4.16
C MET A 36 5.45 5.53 4.33
N GLY A 37 5.89 6.73 4.72
CA GLY A 37 7.28 6.99 5.11
C GLY A 37 7.63 6.39 6.47
N GLU A 38 8.87 6.58 6.91
CA GLU A 38 9.32 6.06 8.22
C GLU A 38 9.05 7.00 9.39
N SER A 39 8.83 8.29 9.13
CA SER A 39 8.79 9.34 10.15
C SER A 39 7.38 9.77 10.57
N HIS A 40 6.36 9.39 9.82
CA HIS A 40 4.99 9.88 10.00
C HIS A 40 3.99 8.74 10.04
N SER A 41 2.88 8.97 10.76
CA SER A 41 1.75 8.03 10.84
C SER A 41 0.75 8.18 9.68
N PHE A 42 1.11 8.95 8.65
CA PHE A 42 0.30 9.19 7.46
C PHE A 42 1.19 9.17 6.20
N PRO A 43 0.61 8.91 5.01
CA PRO A 43 1.38 8.84 3.78
C PRO A 43 2.01 10.18 3.42
N VAL A 44 3.24 10.16 2.90
CA VAL A 44 3.94 11.33 2.35
C VAL A 44 3.87 11.31 0.83
N SER A 45 3.88 12.49 0.23
CA SER A 45 3.82 12.69 -1.21
C SER A 45 5.20 12.57 -1.86
N MET A 46 5.30 11.78 -2.93
CA MET A 46 6.50 11.64 -3.75
C MET A 46 6.19 11.98 -5.20
N ASN A 47 6.97 12.86 -5.82
CA ASN A 47 6.72 13.24 -7.21
C ASN A 47 7.16 12.13 -8.17
N ILE A 48 6.40 11.89 -9.25
CA ILE A 48 6.73 10.88 -10.27
C ILE A 48 8.16 11.00 -10.83
N ARG A 49 8.75 12.21 -10.82
CA ARG A 49 10.12 12.44 -11.32
C ARG A 49 11.22 11.93 -10.38
N GLU A 50 10.89 11.68 -9.13
CA GLU A 50 11.83 11.33 -8.05
C GLU A 50 11.83 9.83 -7.74
N ILE A 51 11.01 9.06 -8.43
CA ILE A 51 10.74 7.65 -8.12
C ILE A 51 10.89 6.76 -9.34
N ASP A 52 11.17 5.49 -9.09
CA ASP A 52 11.03 4.42 -10.08
C ASP A 52 9.81 3.56 -9.71
N ILE A 53 8.97 3.24 -10.70
CA ILE A 53 7.85 2.30 -10.52
C ILE A 53 8.39 0.88 -10.61
N LEU A 54 8.24 0.11 -9.53
CA LEU A 54 8.69 -1.29 -9.45
C LEU A 54 7.59 -2.27 -9.87
N ASP A 55 6.35 -1.95 -9.53
CA ASP A 55 5.16 -2.72 -9.88
C ASP A 55 4.03 -1.72 -10.21
N ASN A 56 3.49 -1.80 -11.43
CA ASN A 56 2.45 -0.89 -11.92
C ASN A 56 1.01 -1.42 -11.79
N ARG A 57 0.80 -2.59 -11.17
CA ARG A 57 -0.53 -3.16 -10.95
C ARG A 57 -1.31 -2.30 -9.97
N LEU A 58 -2.48 -1.82 -10.40
CA LEU A 58 -3.40 -1.04 -9.56
C LEU A 58 -4.09 -1.98 -8.57
N SER A 59 -4.28 -1.51 -7.34
CA SER A 59 -4.99 -2.27 -6.31
C SER A 59 -6.46 -2.47 -6.69
N LYS A 60 -7.03 -3.64 -6.40
CA LYS A 60 -8.46 -3.93 -6.54
C LYS A 60 -9.35 -3.08 -5.63
N TYR A 61 -8.75 -2.46 -4.60
CA TYR A 61 -9.45 -1.56 -3.68
C TYR A 61 -9.48 -0.12 -4.18
N TRP A 62 -8.78 0.21 -5.27
CA TRP A 62 -8.72 1.57 -5.78
C TRP A 62 -9.92 1.92 -6.66
N GLU A 63 -10.41 3.14 -6.47
CA GLU A 63 -11.45 3.80 -7.23
C GLU A 63 -10.92 5.14 -7.78
N TYR A 64 -11.51 5.57 -8.88
CA TYR A 64 -11.27 6.89 -9.44
C TYR A 64 -12.13 7.94 -8.74
N GLY A 65 -11.48 8.96 -8.19
CA GLY A 65 -12.12 10.15 -7.61
C GLY A 65 -11.82 11.38 -8.44
N CYS A 66 -12.80 12.28 -8.56
CA CYS A 66 -12.63 13.56 -9.21
C CYS A 66 -13.30 14.68 -8.40
N TYR A 67 -12.56 15.77 -8.17
CA TYR A 67 -13.03 16.92 -7.38
C TYR A 67 -13.11 18.15 -8.29
N ASP A 68 -14.26 18.83 -8.26
CA ASP A 68 -14.53 19.99 -9.12
C ASP A 68 -13.75 21.26 -8.71
N SER A 69 -12.97 21.24 -7.61
CA SER A 69 -12.59 22.47 -6.92
C SER A 69 -11.12 22.91 -6.92
N ASP A 70 -10.12 22.17 -7.46
CA ASP A 70 -8.75 22.74 -7.63
C ASP A 70 -7.75 21.85 -8.39
N LYS A 71 -6.49 22.35 -8.56
CA LYS A 71 -5.31 21.76 -9.26
C LYS A 71 -5.10 20.24 -9.16
N TRP A 72 -5.60 19.59 -8.12
CA TRP A 72 -5.53 18.14 -7.89
C TRP A 72 -6.93 17.55 -8.03
N SER A 73 -7.49 17.72 -9.22
CA SER A 73 -8.88 17.36 -9.50
C SER A 73 -9.10 15.86 -9.63
N THR A 74 -8.05 15.03 -9.59
CA THR A 74 -8.16 13.60 -9.84
C THR A 74 -7.30 12.80 -8.88
N ILE A 75 -7.87 11.72 -8.34
CA ILE A 75 -7.20 10.79 -7.44
C ILE A 75 -7.51 9.34 -7.81
N LEU A 76 -6.53 8.47 -7.69
CA LEU A 76 -6.72 7.02 -7.60
C LEU A 76 -6.39 6.58 -6.16
N SER A 77 -7.36 6.06 -5.43
CA SER A 77 -7.20 5.59 -4.05
C SER A 77 -8.38 4.72 -3.63
N PHE A 78 -8.36 4.16 -2.43
CA PHE A 78 -9.54 3.49 -1.88
C PHE A 78 -10.72 4.44 -1.66
N ARG A 79 -11.93 3.88 -1.68
CA ARG A 79 -13.21 4.61 -1.70
C ARG A 79 -13.31 5.77 -0.71
N GLU A 80 -12.96 5.52 0.55
CA GLU A 80 -13.02 6.54 1.61
C GLU A 80 -12.13 7.76 1.31
N TRP A 81 -11.01 7.59 0.61
CA TRP A 81 -10.13 8.70 0.21
C TRP A 81 -10.52 9.27 -1.16
N SER A 82 -10.95 8.45 -2.12
CA SER A 82 -11.35 8.94 -3.46
C SER A 82 -12.67 9.71 -3.48
N SER A 83 -13.50 9.58 -2.45
CA SER A 83 -14.80 10.25 -2.32
C SER A 83 -14.82 11.45 -1.37
N ASP A 84 -13.71 11.75 -0.68
CA ASP A 84 -13.60 12.88 0.25
C ASP A 84 -12.36 13.72 -0.08
N SER A 85 -12.60 14.93 -0.59
CA SER A 85 -11.54 15.89 -0.93
C SER A 85 -10.72 16.34 0.29
N TYR A 86 -11.26 16.20 1.49
CA TYR A 86 -10.60 16.55 2.75
C TYR A 86 -9.96 15.37 3.46
N PHE A 87 -10.04 14.15 2.92
CA PHE A 87 -9.55 12.95 3.59
C PHE A 87 -8.08 13.06 4.02
N TYR A 88 -7.21 13.57 3.14
CA TYR A 88 -5.79 13.74 3.46
C TYR A 88 -5.56 14.80 4.53
N GLN A 89 -6.30 15.91 4.50
CA GLN A 89 -6.24 16.91 5.56
C GLN A 89 -6.69 16.32 6.90
N ASN A 90 -7.81 15.58 6.90
CA ASN A 90 -8.33 14.88 8.06
C ASN A 90 -7.29 13.89 8.64
N LEU A 91 -6.54 13.17 7.79
CA LEU A 91 -5.44 12.31 8.23
C LEU A 91 -4.33 13.10 8.95
N VAL A 92 -3.89 14.21 8.35
CA VAL A 92 -2.82 15.07 8.91
C VAL A 92 -3.26 15.69 10.23
N GLU A 93 -4.53 16.06 10.35
CA GLU A 93 -5.14 16.61 11.56
C GLU A 93 -5.45 15.55 12.64
N GLY A 94 -5.17 14.27 12.37
CA GLY A 94 -5.35 13.19 13.33
C GLY A 94 -6.80 12.75 13.51
N ASN A 95 -7.66 12.96 12.51
CA ASN A 95 -9.04 12.49 12.54
C ASN A 95 -9.09 10.96 12.62
N GLU A 96 -9.80 10.44 13.63
CA GLU A 96 -9.87 9.01 13.90
C GLU A 96 -10.53 8.22 12.77
N ASN A 97 -11.59 8.73 12.15
CA ASN A 97 -12.28 8.02 11.06
C ASN A 97 -11.37 7.87 9.84
N ALA A 98 -10.63 8.92 9.50
CA ALA A 98 -9.67 8.88 8.39
C ALA A 98 -8.53 7.89 8.69
N ARG A 99 -8.03 7.89 9.93
CA ARG A 99 -6.98 6.97 10.40
C ARG A 99 -7.42 5.51 10.35
N GLU A 100 -8.62 5.22 10.86
CA GLU A 100 -9.19 3.88 10.83
C GLU A 100 -9.39 3.38 9.39
N ALA A 101 -9.89 4.24 8.49
CA ALA A 101 -10.00 3.92 7.08
C ALA A 101 -8.62 3.61 6.46
N LEU A 102 -7.60 4.44 6.71
CA LEU A 102 -6.25 4.18 6.22
C LEU A 102 -5.71 2.83 6.72
N LEU A 103 -5.79 2.56 8.03
CA LEU A 103 -5.30 1.31 8.62
C LEU A 103 -6.00 0.06 8.04
N LYS A 104 -7.32 0.15 7.80
CA LYS A 104 -8.11 -0.91 7.18
C LYS A 104 -7.60 -1.26 5.78
N TYR A 105 -7.26 -0.28 4.95
CA TYR A 105 -6.73 -0.55 3.60
C TYR A 105 -5.23 -0.79 3.57
N GLN A 106 -4.49 -0.29 4.56
CA GLN A 106 -3.05 -0.43 4.60
C GLN A 106 -2.64 -1.89 4.52
N ALA A 107 -3.14 -2.73 5.44
CA ALA A 107 -2.84 -4.15 5.46
C ALA A 107 -3.30 -4.87 4.17
N LYS A 108 -4.39 -4.41 3.55
CA LYS A 108 -4.93 -5.01 2.33
C LYS A 108 -4.04 -4.71 1.12
N ILE A 109 -3.67 -3.45 0.93
CA ILE A 109 -2.83 -3.00 -0.20
C ILE A 109 -1.40 -3.52 -0.05
N GLU A 110 -0.83 -3.50 1.16
CA GLU A 110 0.55 -3.95 1.43
C GLU A 110 0.77 -5.44 1.16
N ASN A 111 -0.31 -6.24 1.19
CA ASN A 111 -0.24 -7.69 1.03
C ASN A 111 -0.95 -8.18 -0.24
N GLU A 112 -1.58 -7.28 -1.02
CA GLU A 112 -2.31 -7.66 -2.22
C GLU A 112 -1.40 -8.28 -3.28
N TYR A 113 -0.23 -7.66 -3.50
CA TYR A 113 0.74 -8.07 -4.50
C TYR A 113 2.07 -8.39 -3.85
N ALA A 114 2.70 -9.49 -4.26
CA ALA A 114 4.01 -9.85 -3.76
C ALA A 114 5.09 -8.96 -4.36
N ASP A 115 6.00 -8.48 -3.50
CA ASP A 115 7.26 -7.92 -3.99
C ASP A 115 8.13 -9.05 -4.56
N SER A 116 8.86 -8.74 -5.62
CA SER A 116 9.90 -9.57 -6.23
C SER A 116 10.95 -10.14 -5.27
N SER A 117 11.12 -9.54 -4.09
CA SER A 117 12.02 -10.04 -3.05
C SER A 117 11.42 -11.18 -2.20
N LEU A 118 10.10 -11.36 -2.23
CA LEU A 118 9.40 -12.38 -1.45
C LEU A 118 9.43 -13.73 -2.18
N ASN A 119 10.23 -14.67 -1.67
CA ASN A 119 10.46 -15.96 -2.32
C ASN A 119 9.86 -17.15 -1.55
N GLU A 120 9.54 -16.95 -0.28
CA GLU A 120 9.10 -18.03 0.61
C GLU A 120 7.59 -18.17 0.52
N SER A 121 7.09 -19.39 0.35
CA SER A 121 5.67 -19.68 0.16
C SER A 121 5.05 -20.32 1.39
N ALA A 122 3.80 -19.99 1.69
CA ALA A 122 3.03 -20.76 2.66
C ALA A 122 2.75 -22.15 2.10
N ILE A 123 2.72 -23.17 2.96
CA ILE A 123 2.38 -24.52 2.52
C ILE A 123 0.85 -24.60 2.45
N LYS A 124 0.29 -24.69 1.25
CA LYS A 124 -1.15 -24.95 1.09
C LYS A 124 -1.49 -26.36 1.56
N LEU A 125 -2.41 -26.44 2.51
CA LEU A 125 -2.95 -27.70 3.01
C LEU A 125 -4.19 -28.06 2.18
N ASN A 126 -5.38 -28.04 2.79
CA ASN A 126 -6.66 -28.30 2.12
C ASN A 126 -7.58 -27.09 2.21
N ASN A 127 -8.35 -26.82 1.15
CA ASN A 127 -9.23 -25.65 1.04
C ASN A 127 -8.45 -24.35 1.27
N GLU A 128 -8.95 -23.48 2.16
CA GLU A 128 -8.36 -22.20 2.53
C GLU A 128 -7.39 -22.30 3.72
N TRP A 129 -6.86 -23.49 4.02
CA TRP A 129 -5.85 -23.68 5.07
C TRP A 129 -4.43 -23.59 4.52
N TYR A 130 -3.60 -22.85 5.24
CA TYR A 130 -2.18 -22.63 4.97
C TYR A 130 -1.36 -22.94 6.23
N GLN A 131 -0.11 -23.33 6.06
CA GLN A 131 0.84 -23.58 7.15
C GLN A 131 2.12 -22.75 6.94
N CYS A 132 2.66 -22.23 8.05
CA CYS A 132 3.86 -21.42 8.04
C CYS A 132 5.08 -22.33 7.96
N PRO A 133 5.98 -22.18 6.98
CA PRO A 133 7.18 -23.00 6.89
C PRO A 133 8.21 -22.69 7.99
N PHE A 134 8.00 -21.63 8.79
CA PHE A 134 8.94 -21.19 9.82
C PHE A 134 8.54 -21.57 11.24
N CYS A 135 7.24 -21.61 11.55
CA CYS A 135 6.74 -21.92 12.89
C CYS A 135 5.74 -23.07 12.91
N ASP A 136 5.48 -23.71 11.76
CA ASP A 136 4.56 -24.83 11.57
C ASP A 136 3.10 -24.55 11.97
N ASP A 137 2.75 -23.32 12.35
CA ASP A 137 1.38 -22.96 12.73
C ASP A 137 0.47 -22.90 11.50
N PRO A 138 -0.69 -23.59 11.53
CA PRO A 138 -1.69 -23.50 10.49
C PRO A 138 -2.70 -22.38 10.74
N TRP A 139 -3.21 -21.77 9.67
CA TRP A 139 -4.32 -20.81 9.72
C TRP A 139 -5.16 -20.88 8.45
N THR A 140 -6.36 -20.30 8.51
CA THR A 140 -7.22 -20.10 7.35
C THR A 140 -7.12 -18.68 6.83
N ASP A 141 -7.15 -18.52 5.51
CA ASP A 141 -7.20 -17.20 4.88
C ASP A 141 -8.04 -17.25 3.60
N THR A 142 -9.08 -16.41 3.54
CA THR A 142 -10.02 -16.34 2.42
C THR A 142 -9.84 -15.10 1.53
N GLU A 143 -8.88 -14.22 1.85
CA GLU A 143 -8.66 -13.02 1.05
C GLU A 143 -7.89 -13.38 -0.22
N GLU A 144 -8.31 -12.86 -1.37
CA GLU A 144 -7.58 -13.05 -2.63
C GLU A 144 -6.39 -12.09 -2.70
N SER A 145 -5.30 -12.44 -2.02
CA SER A 145 -4.04 -11.70 -1.97
C SER A 145 -2.85 -12.59 -2.38
N GLU A 146 -1.85 -12.04 -3.05
CA GLU A 146 -0.61 -12.77 -3.38
C GLU A 146 0.26 -13.00 -2.14
N VAL A 147 0.12 -12.15 -1.10
CA VAL A 147 0.88 -12.26 0.15
C VAL A 147 -0.04 -12.70 1.28
N LEU A 148 0.41 -13.72 2.00
CA LEU A 148 -0.12 -14.20 3.27
C LEU A 148 0.76 -13.71 4.42
N VAL A 149 0.12 -13.42 5.56
CA VAL A 149 0.84 -13.08 6.79
C VAL A 149 0.53 -14.12 7.86
N CYS A 150 1.55 -14.86 8.31
CA CYS A 150 1.37 -15.85 9.37
C CYS A 150 0.87 -15.13 10.64
N PRO A 151 -0.28 -15.53 11.23
CA PRO A 151 -0.85 -14.86 12.38
C PRO A 151 0.02 -15.02 13.65
N SER A 152 0.82 -16.09 13.72
CA SER A 152 1.68 -16.40 14.87
C SER A 152 3.00 -15.63 14.82
N CYS A 153 3.83 -15.88 13.80
CA CYS A 153 5.17 -15.29 13.71
C CYS A 153 5.28 -14.03 12.85
N LYS A 154 4.18 -13.59 12.23
CA LYS A 154 4.10 -12.39 11.36
C LYS A 154 4.96 -12.43 10.10
N SER A 155 5.49 -13.60 9.74
CA SER A 155 6.21 -13.77 8.48
C SER A 155 5.28 -13.54 7.28
N LYS A 156 5.76 -12.76 6.30
CA LYS A 156 5.12 -12.61 4.99
C LYS A 156 5.52 -13.79 4.11
N LEU A 157 4.57 -14.34 3.37
CA LEU A 157 4.72 -15.55 2.56
C LEU A 157 3.93 -15.39 1.25
N LEU A 158 4.44 -15.95 0.16
CA LEU A 158 3.67 -16.09 -1.07
C LEU A 158 2.49 -17.05 -0.85
N ARG A 159 1.35 -16.72 -1.45
CA ARG A 159 0.22 -17.65 -1.60
C ARG A 159 0.52 -18.61 -2.75
N SER A 160 0.70 -19.89 -2.44
CA SER A 160 0.87 -20.99 -3.41
C SER A 160 -0.45 -21.60 -3.88
#